data_AF-A0A4U9D6G4-F1
#
_entry.id   AF-A0A4U9D6G4-F1
#
_cell.length_a   1.000
_cell.length_b   1.000
_cell.length_c   1.000
_cell.angle_alpha   90.00
_cell.angle_beta   90.00
_cell.angle_gamma   90.00
#
_symmetry.space_group_name_H-M   'P 1'
#
loop_
_entity.id
_entity.type
_entity.pdbx_description
1 polymer ?
#
loop_
_entity_poly.entity_id
_entity_poly.type
_entity_poly.pdbx_seq_one_letter_code
_entity_poly.pdbx_strand_id
1 'polypeptide(L)'
;MKYGGENSRIDIMLQAEERQNCYIEVKSVTLAEKESGYFPDAVTERGQKHLRELMGVAAAGDRAVILFAVLHSAIDRFSPAHHIEPDTHSY
;
A
#
# COMPACT_ATOMS: atom_id res chain seq x y z
N MET A 1 1.61 11.57 -9.75
CA MET A 1 2.76 11.52 -10.70
C MET A 1 2.98 10.09 -11.16
N LYS A 2 3.60 9.85 -12.33
CA LYS A 2 4.04 8.48 -12.68
C LYS A 2 5.26 8.10 -11.83
N TYR A 3 5.35 6.85 -11.40
CA TYR A 3 6.49 6.33 -10.64
C TYR A 3 6.73 4.85 -10.98
N GLY A 4 7.93 4.35 -10.68
CA GLY A 4 8.32 2.97 -10.96
C GLY A 4 8.55 2.66 -12.45
N GLY A 5 9.03 1.44 -12.71
CA GLY A 5 9.32 0.96 -14.07
C GLY A 5 8.07 0.49 -14.84
N GLU A 6 6.93 0.33 -14.18
CA GLU A 6 5.72 -0.27 -14.76
C GLU A 6 4.60 0.76 -15.02
N ASN A 7 4.90 2.07 -15.00
CA ASN A 7 3.98 3.18 -15.33
C ASN A 7 2.77 3.37 -14.39
N SER A 8 2.84 2.99 -13.11
CA SER A 8 1.77 3.35 -12.18
C SER A 8 1.81 4.82 -11.77
N ARG A 9 0.72 5.27 -11.13
CA ARG A 9 0.57 6.64 -10.63
C ARG A 9 0.50 6.60 -9.12
N ILE A 10 1.34 7.39 -8.44
CA ILE A 10 1.28 7.53 -6.98
C ILE A 10 0.14 8.48 -6.61
N ASP A 11 -0.55 8.18 -5.52
CA ASP A 11 -1.67 9.00 -5.03
C ASP A 11 -1.17 10.36 -4.50
N ILE A 12 -0.15 10.35 -3.64
CA ILE A 12 0.41 11.56 -3.03
C ILE A 12 1.94 11.50 -3.12
N MET A 13 2.56 12.64 -3.47
CA MET A 13 4.01 12.82 -3.39
C MET A 13 4.29 14.08 -2.56
N LEU A 14 5.01 13.93 -1.46
CA LEU A 14 5.44 15.05 -0.61
C LEU A 14 6.89 15.39 -0.90
N GLN A 15 7.18 16.68 -0.94
CA GLN A 15 8.52 17.22 -1.15
C GLN A 15 8.81 18.28 -0.10
N ALA A 16 10.05 18.34 0.37
CA ALA A 16 10.54 19.38 1.26
C ALA A 16 12.03 19.62 0.97
N GLU A 17 12.51 20.84 1.22
CA GLU A 17 13.94 21.16 1.10
C GLU A 17 14.78 20.22 1.98
N GLU A 18 15.91 19.77 1.44
CA GLU A 18 16.87 18.88 2.12
C GLU A 18 16.29 17.55 2.65
N ARG A 19 15.17 17.08 2.08
CA ARG A 19 14.57 15.77 2.40
C ARG A 19 14.34 14.92 1.16
N GLN A 20 14.35 13.60 1.35
CA GLN A 20 13.95 12.69 0.28
C GLN A 20 12.48 12.90 -0.09
N ASN A 21 12.13 12.63 -1.35
CA ASN A 21 10.73 12.65 -1.75
C ASN A 21 9.99 11.53 -1.00
N CYS A 22 8.73 11.78 -0.62
CA CYS A 22 7.89 10.78 0.05
C CYS A 22 6.71 10.42 -0.84
N TYR A 23 6.69 9.18 -1.30
CA TYR A 23 5.64 8.59 -2.12
C TYR A 23 4.65 7.87 -1.20
N ILE A 24 3.37 8.21 -1.30
CA ILE A 24 2.31 7.64 -0.48
C ILE A 24 1.26 7.04 -1.39
N GLU A 25 1.08 5.72 -1.28
CA GLU A 25 0.00 4.96 -1.89
C GLU A 25 -1.10 4.75 -0.84
N VAL A 26 -2.35 5.05 -1.17
CA VAL A 26 -3.50 4.94 -0.25
C VAL A 26 -4.31 3.70 -0.59
N LYS A 27 -4.58 2.86 0.42
CA LYS A 27 -5.45 1.69 0.30
C LYS A 27 -6.64 1.83 1.24
N SER A 28 -7.84 1.62 0.72
CA SER A 28 -9.06 1.56 1.53
C SER A 28 -9.20 0.20 2.19
N VAL A 29 -9.45 0.18 3.50
CA VAL A 29 -9.73 -1.04 4.26
C VAL A 29 -11.19 -1.00 4.69
N THR A 30 -11.99 -1.87 4.07
CA THR A 30 -13.44 -2.02 4.33
C THR A 30 -13.83 -3.42 4.77
N LEU A 31 -13.00 -4.43 4.47
CA LEU A 31 -13.22 -5.80 4.92
C LEU A 31 -12.97 -5.89 6.43
N ALA A 32 -14.01 -6.28 7.17
CA ALA A 32 -13.98 -6.48 8.61
C ALA A 32 -14.48 -7.88 8.96
N GLU A 33 -13.70 -8.60 9.78
CA GLU A 33 -14.14 -9.82 10.45
C GLU A 33 -14.07 -9.59 11.97
N LYS A 34 -15.24 -9.41 12.59
CA LYS A 34 -15.35 -8.89 13.95
C LYS A 34 -14.64 -7.54 14.05
N GLU A 35 -13.61 -7.43 14.87
CA GLU A 35 -12.83 -6.21 15.08
C GLU A 35 -11.54 -6.15 14.22
N SER A 36 -11.25 -7.23 13.48
CA SER A 36 -10.07 -7.31 12.61
C SER A 36 -10.38 -6.80 11.21
N GLY A 37 -9.60 -5.85 10.73
CA GLY A 37 -9.63 -5.32 9.37
C GLY A 37 -8.55 -5.92 8.49
N TYR A 38 -8.87 -6.19 7.22
CA TYR A 38 -7.92 -6.81 6.30
C TYR A 38 -7.83 -6.12 4.94
N PHE A 39 -6.65 -6.26 4.32
CA PHE A 39 -6.40 -5.88 2.94
C PHE A 39 -5.45 -6.88 2.26
N PRO A 40 -5.68 -7.25 0.99
CA PRO A 40 -6.83 -6.87 0.17
C PRO A 40 -8.09 -7.68 0.52
N ASP A 41 -9.25 -7.25 0.02
CA ASP A 41 -10.53 -7.97 0.13
C ASP A 41 -10.76 -8.96 -1.02
N ALA A 42 -9.93 -8.90 -2.07
CA ALA A 42 -9.84 -9.86 -3.16
C ALA A 42 -8.41 -9.90 -3.73
N VAL A 43 -8.02 -11.02 -4.33
CA VAL A 43 -6.73 -11.14 -5.04
C VAL A 43 -6.65 -10.09 -6.15
N THR A 44 -5.53 -9.36 -6.25
CA THR A 44 -5.38 -8.31 -7.27
C THR A 44 -3.94 -8.12 -7.76
N GLU A 45 -3.70 -8.46 -9.03
CA GLU A 45 -2.41 -8.23 -9.70
C GLU A 45 -2.01 -6.75 -9.68
N ARG A 46 -2.98 -5.84 -9.76
CA ARG A 46 -2.73 -4.40 -9.72
C ARG A 46 -2.21 -3.96 -8.36
N GLY A 47 -2.74 -4.53 -7.26
CA GLY A 47 -2.25 -4.23 -5.92
C GLY A 47 -0.80 -4.66 -5.73
N GLN A 48 -0.47 -5.88 -6.17
CA GLN A 48 0.89 -6.41 -6.13
C GLN A 48 1.87 -5.57 -6.97
N LYS A 49 1.45 -5.14 -8.17
CA LYS A 49 2.24 -4.27 -9.04
C LYS A 49 2.59 -2.95 -8.34
N HIS A 50 1.60 -2.27 -7.74
CA HIS A 50 1.84 -1.02 -7.03
C HIS A 50 2.79 -1.22 -5.84
N LEU A 51 2.67 -2.35 -5.12
CA LEU A 51 3.58 -2.68 -4.02
C LEU A 51 5.02 -2.86 -4.51
N ARG A 52 5.23 -3.59 -5.63
CA ARG A 52 6.56 -3.74 -6.25
C ARG A 52 7.17 -2.39 -6.66
N GLU A 53 6.38 -1.50 -7.25
CA GLU A 53 6.86 -0.16 -7.62
C GLU A 53 7.20 0.68 -6.38
N LEU A 54 6.42 0.56 -5.30
CA LEU A 54 6.70 1.24 -4.03
C LEU A 54 7.99 0.71 -3.36
N MET A 55 8.27 -0.59 -3.46
CA MET A 55 9.57 -1.15 -3.06
C MET A 55 10.71 -0.61 -3.91
N GLY A 56 10.50 -0.43 -5.22
CA GLY A 56 11.46 0.20 -6.12
C GLY A 56 11.81 1.64 -5.69
N VAL A 57 10.82 2.41 -5.22
CA VAL A 57 11.04 3.75 -4.65
C VAL A 57 11.93 3.67 -3.40
N ALA A 58 11.61 2.76 -2.48
CA ALA A 58 12.41 2.57 -1.26
C ALA A 58 13.86 2.14 -1.58
N ALA A 59 14.03 1.23 -2.54
CA ALA A 59 15.34 0.76 -2.98
C ALA A 59 16.18 1.86 -3.66
N ALA A 60 15.52 2.84 -4.29
CA ALA A 60 16.18 4.02 -4.87
C ALA A 60 16.58 5.08 -3.82
N GLY A 61 16.24 4.89 -2.55
CA GLY A 61 16.59 5.78 -1.44
C GLY A 61 15.56 6.86 -1.13
N ASP A 62 14.45 6.92 -1.88
CA ASP A 62 13.32 7.79 -1.54
C ASP A 62 12.43 7.16 -0.45
N ARG A 63 11.61 7.97 0.22
CA ARG A 63 10.68 7.48 1.24
C ARG A 63 9.43 6.92 0.57
N ALA A 64 9.05 5.70 0.91
CA ALA A 64 7.86 5.04 0.40
C ALA A 64 6.91 4.66 1.56
N VAL A 65 5.62 4.97 1.42
CA VAL A 65 4.60 4.73 2.44
C VAL A 65 3.38 4.11 1.78
N ILE A 66 2.85 3.04 2.37
CA ILE A 66 1.50 2.57 2.10
C ILE A 66 0.61 3.01 3.27
N LEU A 67 -0.45 3.77 2.97
CA LEU A 67 -1.37 4.30 3.96
C LEU A 67 -2.70 3.56 3.86
N PHE A 68 -3.01 2.78 4.90
CA PHE A 68 -4.28 2.08 5.01
C PHE A 68 -5.34 2.99 5.64
N ALA A 69 -6.24 3.51 4.82
CA ALA A 69 -7.41 4.25 5.26
C ALA A 69 -8.48 3.25 5.74
N VAL A 70 -8.61 3.10 7.06
CA VAL A 70 -9.60 2.23 7.69
C VAL A 70 -10.96 2.91 7.67
N LEU A 71 -11.85 2.43 6.80
CA LEU A 71 -13.15 3.05 6.50
C LEU A 71 -14.32 2.20 7.00
N HIS A 72 -14.11 1.43 8.07
CA HIS A 72 -15.14 0.62 8.71
C HIS A 72 -15.04 0.73 10.23
N SER A 73 -16.10 1.22 10.89
CA SER A 73 -16.08 1.60 12.30
C SER A 73 -15.89 0.44 13.28
N ALA A 74 -16.19 -0.80 12.86
CA ALA A 74 -15.94 -1.97 13.69
C ALA A 74 -14.46 -2.39 13.78
N ILE A 75 -13.59 -1.88 12.90
CA ILE A 75 -12.18 -2.29 12.84
C ILE A 75 -11.39 -1.59 13.96
N ASP A 76 -10.73 -2.36 14.82
CA ASP A 76 -9.82 -1.88 15.86
C ASP A 76 -8.35 -2.29 15.63
N ARG A 77 -8.12 -3.29 14.77
CA ARG A 77 -6.81 -3.83 14.43
C ARG A 77 -6.74 -4.18 12.95
N PHE A 78 -5.56 -4.01 12.35
CA PHE A 78 -5.33 -4.24 10.93
C PHE A 78 -4.31 -5.36 10.71
N SER A 79 -4.52 -6.20 9.70
CA SER A 79 -3.53 -7.18 9.24
C SER A 79 -3.65 -7.41 7.73
N PRO A 80 -2.57 -7.78 7.02
CA PRO A 80 -2.68 -8.25 5.65
C PRO A 80 -3.57 -9.50 5.57
N ALA A 81 -4.35 -9.60 4.49
CA ALA A 81 -5.29 -10.70 4.27
C ALA A 81 -4.59 -11.94 3.69
N HIS A 82 -3.68 -12.58 4.44
CA HIS A 82 -2.93 -13.75 3.94
C HIS A 82 -3.83 -14.93 3.52
N HIS A 83 -5.04 -15.01 4.06
CA HIS A 83 -6.03 -16.02 3.69
C HIS A 83 -6.74 -15.72 2.36
N ILE A 84 -6.69 -14.48 1.87
CA ILE A 84 -7.23 -14.04 0.57
C ILE A 84 -6.11 -13.98 -0.46
N GLU A 85 -4.95 -13.43 -0.09
CA GLU A 85 -3.79 -13.27 -0.96
C GLU A 85 -2.53 -13.86 -0.30
N PRO A 86 -2.34 -15.19 -0.38
CA PRO A 86 -1.25 -15.88 0.31
C PRO A 86 0.15 -15.50 -0.19
N ASP A 87 0.27 -15.01 -1.44
CA ASP A 87 1.54 -14.64 -2.08
C ASP A 87 2.20 -13.36 -1.53
N THR A 88 1.59 -12.71 -0.53
CA THR A 88 2.15 -11.51 0.13
C THR A 88 3.49 -11.75 0.85
N HIS A 89 3.91 -13.00 1.06
CA HIS A 89 5.17 -13.34 1.76
C HIS A 89 6.44 -13.24 0.91
N SER A 90 6.33 -12.90 -0.39
CA SER A 90 7.46 -13.01 -1.33
C SER A 90 8.18 -11.70 -1.65
N TYR A 91 7.86 -10.60 -0.95
CA TYR A 91 8.33 -9.25 -1.30
C TYR A 91 8.84 -8.47 -0.08
#